data_AF-A0A6I9NVR3-F1
#
_entry.id   AF-A0A6I9NVR3-F1
#
_cell.length_a   1.000
_cell.length_b   1.000
_cell.length_c   1.000
_cell.angle_alpha   90.00
_cell.angle_beta   90.00
_cell.angle_gamma   90.00
#
_symmetry.space_group_name_H-M   'P 1'
#
loop_
_entity.id
_entity.type
_entity.pdbx_description
1 polymer ?
#
loop_
_entity_poly.entity_id
_entity_poly.type
_entity_poly.pdbx_seq_one_letter_code
_entity_poly.pdbx_strand_id
1 'polypeptide(L)'
;GRLAFGNHYLPQTLCVNFEDAFLTYATKPPSSHLDQFMHIVKGSLENVRVMLVPSPRYLGMQNDEPPRLMGEGFVVMQSNDVDIYYYQDEPGLVPVEQEGVEEAEACSEGDKLQDLPPCWGLDIVCGKGTDFNYGPWADRQ
;
A
#
# COMPACT_ATOMS: atom_id res chain seq x y z
N GLY A 1 -0.82 10.17 15.07
CA GLY A 1 -1.84 10.66 14.12
C GLY A 1 -2.94 9.63 13.86
N ARG A 2 -3.98 9.96 13.06
CA ARG A 2 -5.06 9.03 12.64
C ARG A 2 -5.29 9.16 11.13
N LEU A 3 -5.28 8.02 10.44
CA LEU A 3 -5.68 7.88 9.04
C LEU A 3 -6.96 7.05 8.99
N ALA A 4 -7.92 7.45 8.17
CA ALA A 4 -9.19 6.75 8.02
C ALA A 4 -9.50 6.55 6.53
N PHE A 5 -9.64 5.29 6.14
CA PHE A 5 -10.01 4.85 4.81
C PHE A 5 -11.39 4.22 4.89
N GLY A 6 -12.39 4.91 4.37
CA GLY A 6 -13.76 4.40 4.36
C GLY A 6 -14.61 5.20 3.40
N ASN A 7 -15.73 4.59 3.03
CA ASN A 7 -16.70 5.18 2.12
C ASN A 7 -18.11 4.99 2.66
N HIS A 8 -19.07 5.80 2.24
CA HIS A 8 -20.49 5.65 2.59
C HIS A 8 -21.14 4.37 2.05
N TYR A 9 -20.49 3.70 1.09
CA TYR A 9 -20.92 2.43 0.50
C TYR A 9 -20.34 1.22 1.23
N LEU A 10 -19.38 1.42 2.15
CA LEU A 10 -18.77 0.35 2.93
C LEU A 10 -19.32 0.38 4.36
N PRO A 11 -19.67 -0.79 4.94
CA PRO A 11 -20.19 -0.87 6.30
C PRO A 11 -19.13 -0.52 7.34
N GLN A 12 -17.85 -0.74 7.03
CA GLN A 12 -16.72 -0.46 7.92
C GLN A 12 -15.73 0.54 7.28
N THR A 13 -15.10 1.33 8.14
CA THR A 13 -13.99 2.24 7.83
C THR A 13 -12.73 1.69 8.48
N LEU A 14 -11.69 1.47 7.69
CA LEU A 14 -10.35 1.12 8.16
C LEU A 14 -9.70 2.36 8.77
N CYS A 15 -9.51 2.37 10.08
CA CYS A 15 -8.82 3.43 10.81
C CYS A 15 -7.43 2.94 11.24
N VAL A 16 -6.38 3.65 10.84
CA VAL A 16 -5.01 3.41 11.28
C VAL A 16 -4.61 4.55 12.22
N ASN A 17 -4.39 4.22 13.48
CA ASN A 17 -3.83 5.12 14.48
C ASN A 17 -2.36 4.79 14.67
N PHE A 18 -1.56 5.81 14.95
CA PHE A 18 -0.16 5.68 15.34
C PHE A 18 0.15 6.81 16.32
N GLU A 19 1.13 6.62 17.19
CA GLU A 19 1.57 7.69 18.09
C GLU A 19 2.51 8.61 17.32
N ASP A 20 3.69 8.10 16.98
CA ASP A 20 4.70 8.78 16.19
C ASP A 20 4.95 8.07 14.86
N ALA A 21 5.34 8.83 13.84
CA ALA A 21 5.69 8.31 12.52
C ALA A 21 6.81 9.15 11.91
N PHE A 22 7.89 8.47 11.53
CA PHE A 22 9.05 9.07 10.86
C PHE A 22 9.13 8.54 9.43
N LEU A 23 8.55 9.30 8.49
CA LEU A 23 8.51 8.93 7.08
C LEU A 23 9.50 9.78 6.28
N THR A 24 10.33 9.14 5.47
CA THR A 24 11.22 9.75 4.51
C THR A 24 10.78 9.39 3.10
N TYR A 25 10.44 10.42 2.33
CA TYR A 25 10.17 10.28 0.90
C TYR A 25 11.44 10.61 0.11
N ALA A 26 11.78 9.78 -0.87
CA ALA A 26 12.91 9.95 -1.76
C ALA A 26 12.59 9.44 -3.16
N THR A 27 13.30 9.96 -4.16
CA THR A 27 13.24 9.47 -5.54
C THR A 27 14.55 8.79 -5.91
N LYS A 28 14.49 7.66 -6.61
CA LYS A 28 15.64 6.94 -7.17
C LYS A 28 15.55 6.92 -8.70
N PRO A 29 16.68 6.67 -9.40
CA PRO A 29 16.63 6.39 -10.83
C PRO A 29 15.70 5.19 -11.10
N PRO A 30 14.95 5.23 -12.20
CA PRO A 30 13.96 4.21 -12.54
C PRO A 30 14.61 2.85 -12.83
N SER A 31 13.84 1.77 -12.62
CA SER A 31 14.29 0.41 -12.94
C SER A 31 14.28 0.13 -14.45
N SER A 32 13.33 0.74 -15.18
CA SER A 32 13.24 0.70 -16.63
C SER A 32 13.72 2.00 -17.25
N HIS A 33 14.31 1.93 -18.44
CA HIS A 33 14.71 3.12 -19.21
C HIS A 33 13.52 3.97 -19.65
N LEU A 34 12.34 3.36 -19.76
CA LEU A 34 11.11 4.02 -20.19
C LEU A 34 10.40 4.77 -19.05
N ASP A 35 10.73 4.47 -17.79
CA ASP A 35 10.12 5.11 -16.62
C ASP A 35 10.84 6.41 -16.26
N GLN A 36 10.15 7.33 -15.57
CA GLN A 36 10.73 8.62 -15.23
C GLN A 36 11.52 8.56 -13.93
N PHE A 37 10.86 8.17 -12.85
CA PHE A 37 11.43 8.12 -11.51
C PHE A 37 10.80 6.98 -10.71
N MET A 38 11.57 6.43 -9.77
CA MET A 38 11.03 5.55 -8.73
C MET A 38 10.81 6.35 -7.46
N HIS A 39 9.57 6.41 -6.99
CA HIS A 39 9.22 6.98 -5.70
C HIS A 39 9.40 5.95 -4.60
N ILE A 40 10.05 6.35 -3.51
CA ILE A 40 10.27 5.50 -2.35
C ILE A 40 9.83 6.25 -1.09
N VAL A 41 9.00 5.60 -0.29
CA VAL A 41 8.64 6.04 1.05
C VAL A 41 9.15 4.99 2.02
N LYS A 42 10.06 5.38 2.89
CA LYS A 42 10.55 4.51 3.96
C LYS A 42 10.36 5.18 5.31
N GLY A 43 10.02 4.43 6.34
CA GLY A 43 9.86 5.02 7.65
C GLY A 43 9.45 4.04 8.72
N SER A 44 9.52 4.51 9.95
CA SER A 44 9.18 3.75 11.15
C SER A 44 8.00 4.42 11.85
N LEU A 45 7.07 3.61 12.35
CA LEU A 45 5.88 4.04 13.05
C LEU A 45 5.83 3.39 14.43
N GLU A 46 5.50 4.17 15.45
CA GLU A 46 5.37 3.71 16.83
C GLU A 46 3.91 3.60 17.25
N ASN A 47 3.61 2.57 18.03
CA ASN A 47 2.29 2.28 18.61
C ASN A 47 1.16 2.31 17.57
N VAL A 48 1.35 1.56 16.49
CA VAL A 48 0.39 1.42 15.40
C VAL A 48 -0.79 0.54 15.83
N ARG A 49 -1.99 1.02 15.56
CA ARG A 49 -3.25 0.32 15.82
C ARG A 49 -4.18 0.46 14.63
N VAL A 50 -4.48 -0.67 13.99
CA VAL A 50 -5.40 -0.77 12.85
C VAL A 50 -6.75 -1.30 13.35
N MET A 51 -7.81 -0.56 13.05
CA MET A 51 -9.17 -0.84 13.51
C MET A 51 -10.17 -0.80 12.36
N LEU A 52 -11.17 -1.68 12.42
CA LEU A 52 -12.39 -1.57 11.62
C LEU A 52 -13.47 -0.91 12.49
N VAL A 53 -13.91 0.27 12.06
CA VAL A 53 -14.89 1.10 12.76
C VAL A 53 -16.15 1.18 11.89
N PRO A 54 -17.36 0.98 12.45
CA PRO A 54 -18.59 1.07 11.66
C PRO A 54 -18.76 2.45 11.04
N SER A 55 -19.12 2.49 9.76
CA SER A 55 -19.30 3.73 9.01
C SER A 55 -20.58 4.45 9.46
N PRO A 56 -20.52 5.71 9.96
CA PRO A 56 -21.67 6.39 10.54
C PRO A 56 -22.82 6.67 9.55
N ARG A 57 -22.55 6.63 8.25
CA ARG A 57 -23.50 6.98 7.18
C ARG A 57 -23.86 5.80 6.27
N TYR A 58 -23.47 4.58 6.64
CA TYR A 58 -23.86 3.40 5.88
C TYR A 58 -25.34 3.08 6.13
N LEU A 59 -26.11 3.00 5.04
CA LEU A 59 -27.57 2.79 5.06
C LEU A 59 -27.97 1.33 4.76
N GLY A 60 -27.00 0.43 4.56
CA GLY A 60 -27.26 -0.99 4.28
C GLY A 60 -27.38 -1.84 5.56
N MET A 61 -27.79 -3.11 5.39
CA MET A 61 -27.83 -4.06 6.51
C MET A 61 -26.42 -4.43 6.94
N GLN A 62 -26.13 -4.29 8.23
CA GLN A 62 -24.88 -4.73 8.85
C GLN A 62 -25.05 -6.22 9.16
N ASN A 63 -24.50 -7.09 8.32
CA ASN A 63 -24.81 -8.53 8.37
C ASN A 63 -24.04 -9.30 9.45
N ASP A 64 -22.94 -8.76 9.98
CA ASP A 64 -22.05 -9.48 10.86
C ASP A 64 -21.46 -8.53 11.92
N GLU A 65 -21.82 -8.71 13.19
CA GLU A 65 -21.30 -7.91 14.32
C GLU A 65 -19.93 -8.43 14.81
N PRO A 66 -19.00 -7.53 15.17
CA PRO A 66 -17.66 -7.93 15.60
C PRO A 66 -17.69 -8.80 16.87
N PRO A 67 -16.86 -9.85 16.95
CA PRO A 67 -16.80 -10.75 18.12
C PRO A 67 -16.48 -10.02 19.43
N ARG A 68 -15.72 -8.91 19.35
CA ARG A 68 -15.40 -8.02 20.46
C ARG A 68 -15.10 -6.61 19.96
N LEU A 69 -15.65 -5.59 20.59
CA LEU A 69 -15.27 -4.18 20.35
C LEU A 69 -14.23 -3.76 21.38
N MET A 70 -13.17 -3.08 20.93
CA MET A 70 -12.18 -2.48 21.81
C MET A 70 -12.18 -0.96 21.60
N GLY A 71 -13.11 -0.26 22.24
CA GLY A 71 -13.33 1.17 22.04
C GLY A 71 -14.27 1.44 20.88
N GLU A 72 -13.81 2.21 19.87
CA GLU A 72 -14.63 2.63 18.72
C GLU A 72 -14.84 1.54 17.66
N GLY A 73 -14.08 0.44 17.71
CA GLY A 73 -14.12 -0.57 16.66
C GLY A 73 -13.42 -1.87 17.04
N PHE A 74 -13.31 -2.76 16.05
CA PHE A 74 -12.58 -4.02 16.16
C PHE A 74 -11.11 -3.80 15.79
N VAL A 75 -10.19 -4.15 16.69
CA VAL A 75 -8.74 -4.03 16.41
C VAL A 75 -8.30 -5.25 15.61
N VAL A 76 -7.90 -5.02 14.36
CA VAL A 76 -7.40 -6.08 13.47
C VAL A 76 -5.92 -6.33 13.71
N MET A 77 -5.16 -5.25 13.92
CA MET A 77 -3.72 -5.32 14.14
C MET A 77 -3.31 -4.26 15.16
N GLN A 78 -2.42 -4.63 16.06
CA GLN A 78 -1.74 -3.69 16.93
C GLN A 78 -0.25 -4.07 16.98
N SER A 79 0.63 -3.10 16.85
CA SER A 79 2.08 -3.28 17.01
C SER A 79 2.69 -2.06 17.68
N ASN A 80 3.70 -2.26 18.50
CA ASN A 80 4.43 -1.15 19.10
C ASN A 80 5.42 -0.51 18.11
N ASP A 81 5.91 -1.27 17.15
CA ASP A 81 6.95 -0.85 16.20
C ASP A 81 6.64 -1.45 14.82
N VAL A 82 6.61 -0.60 13.79
CA VAL A 82 6.33 -0.99 12.41
C VAL A 82 7.22 -0.21 11.46
N ASP A 83 8.02 -0.91 10.67
CA ASP A 83 8.76 -0.32 9.57
C ASP A 83 7.98 -0.51 8.26
N ILE A 84 7.85 0.57 7.49
CA ILE A 84 7.20 0.57 6.17
C ILE A 84 8.24 0.93 5.11
N TYR A 85 8.27 0.14 4.05
CA TYR A 85 9.03 0.42 2.85
C TYR A 85 8.13 0.27 1.62
N TYR A 86 7.73 1.40 1.06
CA TYR A 86 6.92 1.48 -0.15
C TYR A 86 7.76 2.00 -1.32
N TYR A 87 7.59 1.39 -2.48
CA TYR A 87 8.16 1.88 -3.73
C TYR A 87 7.14 1.77 -4.86
N GLN A 88 7.18 2.74 -5.77
CA GLN A 88 6.39 2.75 -6.99
C GLN A 88 7.17 3.44 -8.11
N ASP A 89 7.12 2.88 -9.31
CA ASP A 89 7.65 3.51 -10.52
C ASP A 89 6.62 4.46 -11.14
N GLU A 90 7.07 5.62 -11.61
CA GLU A 90 6.28 6.54 -12.42
C GLU A 90 6.35 6.11 -13.89
N PRO A 91 5.24 5.61 -14.47
CA PRO A 91 5.25 5.12 -15.85
C PRO A 91 5.54 6.27 -16.81
N GLY A 92 6.55 6.09 -17.67
CA GLY A 92 6.79 7.01 -18.77
C GLY A 92 5.97 6.69 -20.02
N LEU A 93 6.24 7.43 -21.09
CA LEU A 93 5.57 7.23 -22.36
C LEU A 93 6.31 6.15 -23.16
N VAL A 94 5.62 5.05 -23.46
CA VAL A 94 6.13 4.03 -24.39
C VAL A 94 6.16 4.65 -25.79
N PRO A 95 7.33 4.73 -26.46
CA PRO A 95 7.40 5.20 -27.84
C PRO A 95 6.55 4.29 -28.72
N VAL A 96 5.70 4.87 -29.57
CA VAL A 96 5.07 4.11 -30.65
C VAL A 96 6.18 3.76 -31.63
N GLU A 97 6.53 2.48 -31.75
CA GLU A 97 7.44 2.02 -32.80
C GLU A 97 6.90 2.52 -34.14
N GLN A 98 7.59 3.49 -34.75
CA GLN A 98 7.31 3.89 -36.12
C GLN A 98 7.69 2.71 -37.01
N GLU A 99 6.69 2.03 -37.56
CA GLU A 99 6.86 1.01 -38.58
C GLU A 99 7.67 1.59 -39.75
N GLY A 100 8.92 1.12 -39.88
CA GLY A 100 9.74 1.23 -41.08
C GLY A 100 10.65 2.45 -41.14
N VAL A 101 11.93 2.27 -40.80
CA VAL A 101 13.07 2.37 -41.75
C VAL A 101 14.22 1.54 -41.18
N GLU A 102 14.80 0.74 -42.06
CA GLU A 102 16.02 -0.04 -41.95
C GLU A 102 17.13 0.69 -41.17
N GLU A 103 17.59 0.12 -40.06
CA GLU A 103 19.02 -0.05 -39.79
C GLU A 103 19.21 -1.05 -38.65
N ALA A 104 19.67 -2.22 -39.06
CA ALA A 104 20.10 -3.29 -38.20
C ALA A 104 21.44 -2.91 -37.56
N GLU A 105 21.45 -2.18 -36.45
CA GLU A 105 22.61 -2.16 -35.55
C GLU A 105 22.16 -2.21 -34.08
N ALA A 106 22.37 -3.39 -33.48
CA ALA A 106 22.46 -3.65 -32.04
C ALA A 106 21.19 -3.50 -31.17
N CYS A 107 20.07 -4.11 -31.56
CA CYS A 107 19.14 -4.65 -30.55
C CYS A 107 19.82 -5.83 -29.84
N SER A 108 20.71 -5.53 -28.89
CA SER A 108 21.30 -6.55 -28.03
C SER A 108 20.18 -7.19 -27.21
N GLU A 109 20.25 -8.51 -26.98
CA GLU A 109 19.28 -9.21 -26.11
C GLU A 109 19.20 -8.63 -24.68
N GLY A 110 20.11 -7.72 -24.30
CA GLY A 110 20.08 -6.96 -23.05
C GLY A 110 19.09 -5.79 -23.02
N ASP A 111 18.59 -5.32 -24.16
CA ASP A 111 17.68 -4.16 -24.23
C ASP A 111 16.22 -4.60 -23.95
N LYS A 112 15.82 -5.75 -24.51
CA LYS A 112 14.50 -6.37 -24.25
C LYS A 112 14.29 -6.88 -22.82
N LEU A 113 15.37 -7.00 -22.03
CA LEU A 113 15.35 -7.37 -20.62
C LEU A 113 15.17 -6.16 -19.68
N GLN A 114 15.22 -4.93 -20.21
CA GLN A 114 15.13 -3.67 -19.45
C GLN A 114 13.77 -2.95 -19.58
N ASP A 115 12.88 -3.44 -20.46
CA ASP A 115 11.49 -3.01 -20.57
C ASP A 115 10.59 -3.79 -19.60
N LEU A 116 10.93 -3.75 -18.31
CA LEU A 116 10.05 -4.30 -17.28
C LEU A 116 8.85 -3.37 -17.08
N PRO A 117 7.64 -3.92 -16.86
CA PRO A 117 6.49 -3.08 -16.53
C PRO A 117 6.75 -2.32 -15.22
N PRO A 118 6.19 -1.11 -15.06
CA PRO A 118 6.31 -0.31 -13.85
C PRO A 118 6.00 -1.16 -12.62
N CYS A 119 6.89 -1.18 -11.63
CA CYS A 119 6.72 -2.00 -10.45
C CYS A 119 6.27 -1.16 -9.26
N TRP A 120 5.47 -1.76 -8.38
CA TRP A 120 5.18 -1.21 -7.07
C TRP A 120 5.22 -2.31 -6.03
N GLY A 121 5.58 -1.95 -4.82
CA GLY A 121 5.62 -2.88 -3.70
C GLY A 121 5.50 -2.16 -2.37
N LEU A 122 4.96 -2.87 -1.40
CA LEU A 122 4.81 -2.42 -0.02
C LEU A 122 5.33 -3.53 0.88
N ASP A 123 6.39 -3.24 1.61
CA ASP A 123 6.92 -4.10 2.67
C ASP A 123 6.58 -3.46 4.02
N ILE A 124 6.04 -4.29 4.93
CA ILE A 124 5.63 -3.89 6.27
C ILE A 124 6.26 -4.89 7.23
N VAL A 125 7.26 -4.44 7.97
CA VAL A 125 7.94 -5.24 8.98
C VAL A 125 7.36 -4.87 10.33
N CYS A 126 6.67 -5.84 10.94
CA CYS A 126 6.08 -5.67 12.26
C CYS A 126 7.07 -6.12 13.34
N GLY A 127 7.39 -5.22 14.26
CA GLY A 127 8.34 -5.45 15.34
C GLY A 127 7.72 -6.20 16.55
N LYS A 128 8.24 -5.90 17.73
CA LYS A 128 7.84 -6.56 18.97
C LYS A 128 6.45 -6.10 19.42
N GLY A 129 5.72 -7.00 20.07
CA GLY A 129 4.38 -6.70 20.59
C GLY A 129 3.32 -6.60 19.49
N THR A 130 3.55 -7.26 18.35
CA THR A 130 2.58 -7.35 17.26
C THR A 130 1.52 -8.40 17.58
N ASP A 131 0.25 -8.00 17.56
CA ASP A 131 -0.92 -8.86 17.72
C ASP A 131 -1.84 -8.70 16.51
N PHE A 132 -2.14 -9.81 15.84
CA PHE A 132 -3.08 -9.85 14.72
C PHE A 132 -4.33 -10.61 15.14
N ASN A 133 -5.45 -9.89 15.17
CA ASN A 133 -6.76 -10.47 15.38
C ASN A 133 -7.47 -10.53 14.04
N TYR A 134 -7.19 -11.60 13.28
CA TYR A 134 -7.89 -11.87 12.03
C TYR A 134 -8.79 -13.09 12.19
N GLY A 135 -9.96 -13.05 11.56
CA GLY A 135 -10.88 -14.19 11.56
C GLY A 135 -11.93 -14.08 10.47
N PRO A 136 -12.75 -15.13 10.25
CA PRO A 136 -13.72 -15.19 9.16
C PRO A 136 -14.74 -14.05 9.13
N TRP A 137 -14.92 -13.38 10.27
CA TRP A 137 -15.74 -12.18 10.38
C TRP A 137 -15.12 -10.96 9.68
N ALA A 138 -13.80 -10.78 9.79
CA ALA A 138 -13.08 -9.66 9.20
C ALA A 138 -13.05 -9.74 7.66
N ASP A 139 -12.99 -10.95 7.10
CA ASP A 139 -13.11 -11.19 5.65
C ASP A 139 -14.46 -10.77 5.06
N ARG A 140 -15.52 -10.71 5.89
CA ARG A 140 -16.89 -10.44 5.46
C ARG A 140 -17.29 -8.97 5.60
N GLN A 141 -16.38 -8.11 6.05
CA GLN A 141 -16.61 -6.67 6.25
C GLN A 141 -16.41 -5.86 4.97
#